data_AF-A0AA88ZSY2-F1
#
_entry.id   AF-A0AA88ZSY2-F1
#
_cell.length_a   1.000
_cell.length_b   1.000
_cell.length_c   1.000
_cell.angle_alpha   90.00
_cell.angle_beta   90.00
_cell.angle_gamma   90.00
#
_symmetry.space_group_name_H-M   'P 1'
#
loop_
_entity.id
_entity.type
_entity.pdbx_description
1 polymer ?
#
loop_
_entity_poly.entity_id
_entity_poly.type
_entity_poly.pdbx_seq_one_letter_code
_entity_poly.pdbx_strand_id
1 'polypeptide(L)'
;MDKIDPIMSKDRFIGIYNVYSRGNNINKNFPAMMVWEEIRGIWKSNILNGASNIMSFEEYKNLSEEVAPNFKDNRNEAYKIFIWYQNYLKENNMLDEIDMIEEYLTFENNENYSIVACDEIQDLTNMHFKLISSLCNNEPQRMLIAGDDHQIVNHSGFRWQNISNTLYKNYKCKAKISVLNTNFRNTGSIVNLANSINKLQEKFTEYRYKGTTKQSSFTGEIPKLLKNIDEECIIDKLSNLGPTQAIIVRNEQELLRLNEIFYKTFNKTPLIFTIEQVKGLEFNTVVLWRINTTLEDTKIFWQKFVRNISNNVINNNVNERCIRYESSLLYVAITRGMKKCLIYDGNEYSPVWNIKDINSNLNVINSIEDLMDKDDEVEYTEYDWFKQGKVLLNKRLYTQALQCFLRVDQSIGSDEIKKLIIKCKAEIEIENGNLEKAADLYLAMGYHEEAAECYDNAGLYDKAANIYFTKKYCSDPYPLYRRYKSKYFDSIKEWYRSAIYCKQNKDYYEAMIRYERAGRIKDAQNIQQKYLQNI
;
A
#
# COMPACT_ATOMS: atom_id res chain seq x y z
N MET A 1 7.56 10.04 -27.22
CA MET A 1 7.78 9.08 -26.11
C MET A 1 9.18 9.32 -25.56
N ASP A 2 9.39 9.02 -24.27
CA ASP A 2 10.54 9.35 -23.40
C ASP A 2 10.44 10.63 -22.56
N LYS A 3 9.37 10.70 -21.75
CA LYS A 3 9.42 11.35 -20.44
C LYS A 3 9.56 10.25 -19.39
N ILE A 4 10.61 10.31 -18.59
CA ILE A 4 10.73 9.60 -17.30
C ILE A 4 10.65 10.76 -16.27
N ASP A 5 9.67 10.90 -15.38
CA ASP A 5 8.64 9.97 -14.89
C ASP A 5 7.24 10.66 -14.82
N PRO A 6 6.30 10.34 -15.73
CA PRO A 6 4.92 10.79 -15.67
C PRO A 6 4.08 9.93 -14.70
N ILE A 7 4.67 9.05 -13.89
CA ILE A 7 3.89 8.03 -13.21
C ILE A 7 3.32 8.54 -11.87
N MET A 8 2.02 8.39 -11.71
CA MET A 8 1.29 8.58 -10.47
C MET A 8 1.24 7.26 -9.69
N SER A 9 2.08 7.17 -8.66
CA SER A 9 2.00 6.07 -7.69
C SER A 9 0.93 6.34 -6.63
N LYS A 10 0.54 5.28 -5.91
CA LYS A 10 -0.34 5.38 -4.74
C LYS A 10 0.15 6.42 -3.72
N ASP A 11 1.44 6.39 -3.37
CA ASP A 11 2.00 7.30 -2.35
C ASP A 11 2.00 8.75 -2.83
N ARG A 12 2.32 8.97 -4.11
CA ARG A 12 2.23 10.29 -4.74
C ARG A 12 0.79 10.80 -4.73
N PHE A 13 -0.18 9.94 -5.07
CA PHE A 13 -1.59 10.28 -5.00
C PHE A 13 -2.01 10.66 -3.57
N ILE A 14 -1.63 9.88 -2.55
CA ILE A 14 -1.95 10.17 -1.15
C ILE A 14 -1.38 11.55 -0.75
N GLY A 15 -0.13 11.84 -1.12
CA GLY A 15 0.50 13.14 -0.86
C GLY A 15 -0.29 14.32 -1.46
N ILE A 16 -0.65 14.22 -2.73
CA ILE A 16 -1.41 15.27 -3.44
C ILE A 16 -2.84 15.37 -2.91
N TYR A 17 -3.48 14.24 -2.66
CA TYR A 17 -4.83 14.17 -2.12
C TYR A 17 -4.92 14.77 -0.72
N ASN A 18 -3.89 14.59 0.11
CA ASN A 18 -3.79 15.22 1.42
C ASN A 18 -3.71 16.75 1.30
N VAL A 19 -3.00 17.28 0.31
CA VAL A 19 -2.99 18.73 0.03
C VAL A 19 -4.36 19.22 -0.43
N TYR A 20 -5.01 18.49 -1.34
CA TYR A 20 -6.35 18.80 -1.84
C TYR A 20 -7.41 18.77 -0.73
N SER A 21 -7.34 17.80 0.19
CA SER A 21 -8.37 17.56 1.20
C SER A 21 -8.24 18.44 2.45
N ARG A 22 -7.06 19.03 2.73
CA ARG A 22 -6.80 19.92 3.88
C ARG A 22 -7.76 21.12 3.97
N GLY A 23 -8.21 21.66 2.83
CA GLY A 23 -9.06 22.86 2.80
C GLY A 23 -10.54 22.63 3.12
N ASN A 24 -11.02 21.38 3.02
CA ASN A 24 -12.46 21.08 2.97
C ASN A 24 -12.90 19.94 3.91
N ASN A 25 -12.00 19.42 4.76
CA ASN A 25 -12.25 18.28 5.65
C ASN A 25 -12.79 17.01 4.93
N ILE A 26 -12.48 16.90 3.63
CA ILE A 26 -12.96 15.83 2.72
C ILE A 26 -12.46 14.45 3.18
N ASN A 27 -11.24 14.37 3.73
CA ASN A 27 -10.60 13.11 4.09
C ASN A 27 -11.38 12.30 5.14
N LYS A 28 -12.24 12.95 5.93
CA LYS A 28 -13.13 12.26 6.89
C LYS A 28 -14.19 11.39 6.18
N ASN A 29 -14.76 11.91 5.10
CA ASN A 29 -15.83 11.24 4.36
C ASN A 29 -15.31 10.44 3.17
N PHE A 30 -14.13 10.81 2.66
CA PHE A 30 -13.46 10.17 1.53
C PHE A 30 -12.00 9.92 1.90
N PRO A 31 -11.71 8.87 2.69
CA PRO A 31 -10.34 8.53 3.05
C PRO A 31 -9.51 8.26 1.79
N ALA A 32 -8.30 8.83 1.72
CA ALA A 32 -7.43 8.75 0.54
C ALA A 32 -7.30 7.32 -0.01
N MET A 33 -7.09 6.33 0.85
CA MET A 33 -6.93 4.93 0.45
C MET A 33 -8.21 4.35 -0.19
N MET A 34 -9.39 4.66 0.34
CA MET A 34 -10.65 4.21 -0.27
C MET A 34 -10.90 4.89 -1.62
N VAL A 35 -10.55 6.17 -1.73
CA VAL A 35 -10.65 6.91 -3.01
C VAL A 35 -9.71 6.29 -4.03
N TRP A 36 -8.46 5.98 -3.66
CA TRP A 36 -7.50 5.31 -4.53
C TRP A 36 -8.02 3.98 -5.05
N GLU A 37 -8.56 3.13 -4.17
CA GLU A 37 -9.13 1.83 -4.57
C GLU A 37 -10.37 1.98 -5.45
N GLU A 38 -11.23 2.99 -5.22
CA GLU A 38 -12.38 3.26 -6.07
C GLU A 38 -11.95 3.76 -7.47
N ILE A 39 -10.92 4.62 -7.56
CA ILE A 39 -10.34 5.09 -8.82
C ILE A 39 -9.89 3.90 -9.66
N ARG A 40 -9.02 3.06 -9.10
CA ARG A 40 -8.40 1.96 -9.84
C ARG A 40 -9.37 0.81 -10.11
N GLY A 41 -10.24 0.50 -9.16
CA GLY A 41 -11.11 -0.69 -9.17
C GLY A 41 -12.45 -0.48 -9.85
N ILE A 42 -12.99 0.75 -9.84
CA ILE A 42 -14.33 1.05 -10.34
C ILE A 42 -14.27 2.09 -11.46
N TRP A 43 -13.78 3.30 -11.18
CA TRP A 43 -13.89 4.42 -12.13
C TRP A 43 -13.04 4.24 -13.39
N LYS A 44 -11.85 3.64 -13.29
CA LYS A 44 -10.98 3.36 -14.43
C LYS A 44 -11.01 1.91 -14.91
N SER A 45 -11.77 1.03 -14.26
CA SER A 45 -11.79 -0.40 -14.56
C SER A 45 -13.04 -0.83 -15.35
N ASN A 46 -13.69 0.07 -16.09
CA ASN A 46 -14.92 -0.28 -16.80
C ASN A 46 -14.63 -1.33 -17.89
N ILE A 47 -15.26 -2.50 -17.77
CA ILE A 47 -15.11 -3.61 -18.73
C ILE A 47 -16.10 -3.45 -19.90
N LEU A 48 -17.11 -2.58 -19.76
CA LEU A 48 -18.33 -2.74 -20.55
C LEU A 48 -18.28 -2.18 -21.96
N ASN A 49 -17.43 -1.21 -22.32
CA ASN A 49 -17.50 -0.58 -23.65
C ASN A 49 -16.12 -0.21 -24.21
N GLY A 50 -15.74 -0.83 -25.33
CA GLY A 50 -14.44 -0.74 -26.00
C GLY A 50 -14.13 0.60 -26.68
N ALA A 51 -14.43 1.75 -26.06
CA ALA A 51 -14.04 3.06 -26.57
C ALA A 51 -13.47 4.01 -25.48
N SER A 52 -13.82 3.83 -24.20
CA SER A 52 -13.10 4.46 -23.07
C SER A 52 -13.26 3.63 -21.81
N ASN A 53 -12.15 3.29 -21.13
CA ASN A 53 -12.19 2.51 -19.87
C ASN A 53 -12.64 3.34 -18.64
N ILE A 54 -12.88 4.66 -18.80
CA ILE A 54 -13.40 5.54 -17.75
C ILE A 54 -14.92 5.43 -17.67
N MET A 55 -15.42 5.15 -16.48
CA MET A 55 -16.85 5.10 -16.15
C MET A 55 -17.44 6.51 -16.05
N SER A 56 -18.58 6.72 -16.69
CA SER A 56 -19.34 7.97 -16.58
C SER A 56 -20.05 8.11 -15.22
N PHE A 57 -20.44 9.32 -14.85
CA PHE A 57 -21.17 9.57 -13.61
C PHE A 57 -22.51 8.79 -13.56
N GLU A 58 -23.25 8.73 -14.66
CA GLU A 58 -24.54 8.05 -14.70
C GLU A 58 -24.38 6.53 -14.58
N GLU A 59 -23.34 5.94 -15.17
CA GLU A 59 -23.01 4.53 -14.95
C GLU A 59 -22.65 4.27 -13.48
N TYR A 60 -21.77 5.11 -12.91
CA TYR A 60 -21.35 4.99 -11.51
C TYR A 60 -22.53 5.12 -10.54
N LYS A 61 -23.42 6.07 -10.78
CA LYS A 61 -24.63 6.29 -10.00
C LYS A 61 -25.57 5.10 -9.99
N ASN A 62 -25.62 4.32 -11.08
CA ASN A 62 -26.50 3.17 -11.24
C ASN A 62 -25.87 1.83 -10.78
N LEU A 63 -24.60 1.80 -10.38
CA LEU A 63 -23.97 0.58 -9.86
C LEU A 63 -24.66 0.08 -8.58
N SER A 64 -24.74 -1.24 -8.42
CA SER A 64 -25.21 -1.81 -7.16
C SER A 64 -24.21 -1.57 -6.02
N GLU A 65 -24.70 -1.60 -4.78
CA GLU A 65 -23.87 -1.53 -3.56
C GLU A 65 -22.85 -2.68 -3.50
N GLU A 66 -23.18 -3.81 -4.14
CA GLU A 66 -22.29 -4.96 -4.25
C GLU A 66 -21.03 -4.68 -5.08
N VAL A 67 -21.15 -3.87 -6.14
CA VAL A 67 -20.05 -3.57 -7.07
C VAL A 67 -19.21 -2.41 -6.55
N ALA A 68 -19.86 -1.33 -6.09
CA ALA A 68 -19.21 -0.11 -5.62
C ALA A 68 -19.74 0.29 -4.22
N PRO A 69 -19.21 -0.32 -3.13
CA PRO A 69 -19.72 -0.13 -1.77
C PRO A 69 -19.22 1.15 -1.07
N ASN A 70 -18.05 1.69 -1.46
CA ASN A 70 -17.32 2.67 -0.66
C ASN A 70 -18.10 4.00 -0.51
N PHE A 71 -18.63 4.56 -1.59
CA PHE A 71 -19.23 5.90 -1.58
C PHE A 71 -20.70 5.95 -2.03
N LYS A 72 -21.46 4.87 -1.80
CA LYS A 72 -22.89 4.75 -2.19
C LYS A 72 -23.72 6.01 -1.85
N ASP A 73 -23.60 6.50 -0.63
CA ASP A 73 -24.46 7.59 -0.13
C ASP A 73 -24.02 8.97 -0.62
N ASN A 74 -22.79 9.09 -1.13
CA ASN A 74 -22.19 10.37 -1.56
C ASN A 74 -21.52 10.27 -2.95
N ARG A 75 -22.10 9.49 -3.87
CA ARG A 75 -21.52 9.23 -5.20
C ARG A 75 -21.21 10.50 -5.99
N ASN A 76 -22.03 11.54 -5.85
CA ASN A 76 -21.81 12.83 -6.51
C ASN A 76 -20.48 13.46 -6.11
N GLU A 77 -20.24 13.63 -4.80
CA GLU A 77 -19.01 14.22 -4.30
C GLU A 77 -17.79 13.32 -4.56
N ALA A 78 -17.94 11.99 -4.43
CA ALA A 78 -16.88 11.05 -4.79
C ALA A 78 -16.47 11.19 -6.26
N TYR A 79 -17.43 11.31 -7.17
CA TYR A 79 -17.14 11.46 -8.60
C TYR A 79 -16.51 12.82 -8.93
N LYS A 80 -16.84 13.90 -8.19
CA LYS A 80 -16.12 15.18 -8.35
C LYS A 80 -14.64 15.06 -7.98
N ILE A 81 -14.31 14.28 -6.94
CA ILE A 81 -12.93 13.97 -6.58
C ILE A 81 -12.23 13.22 -7.73
N PHE A 82 -12.92 12.26 -8.36
CA PHE A 82 -12.39 11.56 -9.53
C PHE A 82 -12.08 12.52 -10.70
N ILE A 83 -13.00 13.43 -11.03
CA ILE A 83 -12.79 14.43 -12.09
C ILE A 83 -11.62 15.35 -11.75
N TRP A 84 -11.51 15.82 -10.51
CA TRP A 84 -10.35 16.59 -10.05
C TRP A 84 -9.04 15.82 -10.29
N TYR A 85 -9.00 14.54 -9.91
CA TYR A 85 -7.82 13.71 -10.07
C TYR A 85 -7.45 13.51 -11.55
N GLN A 86 -8.42 13.28 -12.44
CA GLN A 86 -8.17 13.17 -13.89
C GLN A 86 -7.64 14.47 -14.49
N ASN A 87 -8.18 15.62 -14.08
CA ASN A 87 -7.65 16.91 -14.51
C ASN A 87 -6.22 17.12 -14.01
N TYR A 88 -5.93 16.74 -12.76
CA TYR A 88 -4.58 16.84 -12.21
C TYR A 88 -3.56 16.00 -13.00
N LEU A 89 -3.90 14.75 -13.35
CA LEU A 89 -3.04 13.92 -14.21
C LEU A 89 -2.80 14.61 -15.57
N LYS A 90 -3.86 15.08 -16.22
CA LYS A 90 -3.78 15.74 -17.54
C LYS A 90 -2.94 17.01 -17.52
N GLU A 91 -3.17 17.91 -16.57
CA GLU A 91 -2.45 19.19 -16.45
C GLU A 91 -0.95 19.00 -16.25
N ASN A 92 -0.56 17.93 -15.56
CA ASN A 92 0.83 17.60 -15.26
C ASN A 92 1.43 16.59 -16.25
N ASN A 93 0.69 16.16 -17.28
CA ASN A 93 1.06 15.09 -18.21
C ASN A 93 1.54 13.81 -17.50
N MET A 94 0.75 13.36 -16.53
CA MET A 94 0.99 12.13 -15.77
C MET A 94 -0.01 11.03 -16.16
N LEU A 95 0.39 9.79 -15.89
CA LEU A 95 -0.37 8.56 -16.06
C LEU A 95 -0.33 7.80 -14.73
N ASP A 96 -1.41 7.14 -14.35
CA ASP A 96 -1.34 6.18 -13.24
C ASP A 96 -1.18 4.73 -13.72
N GLU A 97 -1.11 3.80 -12.76
CA GLU A 97 -0.96 2.37 -13.05
C GLU A 97 -2.01 1.83 -14.03
N ILE A 98 -3.25 2.33 -13.98
CA ILE A 98 -4.32 1.84 -14.85
C ILE A 98 -4.19 2.42 -16.26
N ASP A 99 -3.82 3.70 -16.37
CA ASP A 99 -3.55 4.32 -17.67
C ASP A 99 -2.39 3.62 -18.38
N MET A 100 -1.34 3.26 -17.64
CA MET A 100 -0.19 2.51 -18.19
C MET A 100 -0.60 1.13 -18.68
N ILE A 101 -1.46 0.42 -17.94
CA ILE A 101 -1.97 -0.89 -18.36
C ILE A 101 -2.81 -0.74 -19.64
N GLU A 102 -3.67 0.28 -19.70
CA GLU A 102 -4.46 0.57 -20.89
C GLU A 102 -3.57 0.83 -22.10
N GLU A 103 -2.56 1.70 -21.97
CA GLU A 103 -1.61 1.99 -23.05
C GLU A 103 -0.85 0.72 -23.47
N TYR A 104 -0.34 -0.06 -22.51
CA TYR A 104 0.35 -1.33 -22.77
C TYR A 104 -0.53 -2.32 -23.57
N LEU A 105 -1.81 -2.41 -23.24
CA LEU A 105 -2.76 -3.30 -23.90
C LEU A 105 -3.13 -2.85 -25.32
N THR A 106 -2.85 -1.60 -25.71
CA THR A 106 -3.07 -1.12 -27.09
C THR A 106 -1.92 -1.43 -28.05
N PHE A 107 -0.71 -1.72 -27.54
CA PHE A 107 0.41 -2.10 -28.38
C PHE A 107 0.32 -3.58 -28.81
N GLU A 108 0.72 -3.88 -30.04
CA GLU A 108 0.97 -5.26 -30.48
C GLU A 108 2.23 -5.77 -29.79
N ASN A 109 2.09 -6.26 -28.55
CA ASN A 109 3.17 -6.85 -27.79
C ASN A 109 3.31 -8.35 -28.09
N ASN A 110 4.54 -8.76 -28.42
CA ASN A 110 4.89 -10.16 -28.68
C ASN A 110 5.33 -10.92 -27.42
N GLU A 111 5.28 -10.28 -26.24
CA GLU A 111 5.61 -10.91 -24.97
C GLU A 111 4.56 -11.95 -24.61
N ASN A 112 4.92 -13.22 -24.83
CA ASN A 112 4.06 -14.36 -24.59
C ASN A 112 4.73 -15.32 -23.62
N TYR A 113 4.26 -15.29 -22.38
CA TYR A 113 4.71 -16.22 -21.35
C TYR A 113 3.96 -17.55 -21.50
N SER A 114 4.68 -18.65 -21.28
CA SER A 114 4.08 -19.99 -21.32
C SER A 114 3.11 -20.22 -20.16
N ILE A 115 3.43 -19.66 -18.99
CA ILE A 115 2.61 -19.70 -17.78
C ILE A 115 2.78 -18.36 -17.05
N VAL A 116 1.68 -17.81 -16.53
CA VAL A 116 1.70 -16.65 -15.62
C VAL A 116 1.06 -17.07 -14.30
N ALA A 117 1.82 -16.94 -13.21
CA ALA A 117 1.33 -17.21 -11.85
C ALA A 117 1.15 -15.88 -11.10
N CYS A 118 -0.04 -15.65 -10.56
CA CYS A 118 -0.40 -14.47 -9.79
C CYS A 118 -0.86 -14.87 -8.39
N ASP A 119 -0.15 -14.38 -7.38
CA ASP A 119 -0.58 -14.46 -5.99
C ASP A 119 -1.29 -13.15 -5.58
N GLU A 120 -2.07 -13.19 -4.50
CA GLU A 120 -2.81 -12.04 -3.96
C GLU A 120 -3.70 -11.30 -4.98
N ILE A 121 -4.37 -12.05 -5.87
CA ILE A 121 -5.20 -11.48 -6.95
C ILE A 121 -6.28 -10.50 -6.44
N GLN A 122 -6.67 -10.63 -5.18
CA GLN A 122 -7.68 -9.75 -4.59
C GLN A 122 -7.24 -8.29 -4.45
N ASP A 123 -5.93 -8.02 -4.51
CA ASP A 123 -5.36 -6.66 -4.50
C ASP A 123 -5.29 -6.03 -5.90
N LEU A 124 -5.56 -6.84 -6.92
CA LEU A 124 -5.55 -6.44 -8.32
C LEU A 124 -6.95 -6.11 -8.82
N THR A 125 -7.00 -5.17 -9.77
CA THR A 125 -8.24 -4.73 -10.41
C THR A 125 -8.53 -5.57 -11.67
N ASN A 126 -9.70 -5.40 -12.28
CA ASN A 126 -10.00 -6.13 -13.52
C ASN A 126 -9.09 -5.72 -14.69
N MET A 127 -8.54 -4.50 -14.68
CA MET A 127 -7.54 -4.08 -15.68
C MET A 127 -6.23 -4.84 -15.53
N HIS A 128 -5.75 -5.06 -14.31
CA HIS A 128 -4.61 -5.94 -14.06
C HIS A 128 -4.89 -7.38 -14.51
N PHE A 129 -6.11 -7.87 -14.32
CA PHE A 129 -6.50 -9.19 -14.83
C PHE A 129 -6.48 -9.26 -16.38
N LYS A 130 -6.90 -8.18 -17.08
CA LYS A 130 -6.77 -8.07 -18.54
C LYS A 130 -5.30 -8.01 -19.00
N LEU A 131 -4.41 -7.45 -18.20
CA LEU A 131 -2.97 -7.50 -18.45
C LEU A 131 -2.44 -8.93 -18.32
N ILE A 132 -2.72 -9.61 -17.21
CA ILE A 132 -2.31 -11.01 -16.98
C ILE A 132 -2.83 -11.92 -18.11
N SER A 133 -4.13 -11.79 -18.40
CA SER A 133 -4.74 -11.74 -19.73
C SER A 133 -3.82 -11.90 -20.96
N SER A 134 -3.33 -10.75 -21.40
CA SER A 134 -2.56 -10.60 -22.63
C SER A 134 -1.19 -11.24 -22.53
N LEU A 135 -0.54 -11.19 -21.37
CA LEU A 135 0.80 -11.76 -21.14
C LEU A 135 0.86 -13.27 -21.40
N CYS A 136 -0.27 -13.97 -21.30
CA CYS A 136 -0.36 -15.40 -21.61
C CYS A 136 -1.14 -15.67 -22.90
N ASN A 137 -1.01 -14.80 -23.91
CA ASN A 137 -1.68 -14.93 -25.22
C ASN A 137 -3.21 -15.05 -25.13
N ASN A 138 -3.83 -14.45 -24.10
CA ASN A 138 -5.26 -14.58 -23.85
C ASN A 138 -5.73 -16.04 -23.71
N GLU A 139 -4.85 -16.93 -23.25
CA GLU A 139 -5.10 -18.35 -23.02
C GLU A 139 -5.23 -18.64 -21.52
N PRO A 140 -6.46 -18.72 -20.96
CA PRO A 140 -6.66 -18.91 -19.52
C PRO A 140 -6.01 -20.16 -18.92
N GLN A 141 -5.81 -21.21 -19.73
CA GLN A 141 -5.13 -22.44 -19.33
C GLN A 141 -3.65 -22.23 -18.93
N ARG A 142 -3.07 -21.08 -19.30
CA ARG A 142 -1.71 -20.68 -18.94
C ARG A 142 -1.65 -19.83 -17.67
N MET A 143 -2.77 -19.63 -16.98
CA MET A 143 -2.82 -18.83 -15.76
C MET A 143 -2.96 -19.70 -14.53
N LEU A 144 -2.19 -19.38 -13.49
CA LEU A 144 -2.38 -19.85 -12.12
C LEU A 144 -2.64 -18.65 -11.22
N ILE A 145 -3.78 -18.63 -10.53
CA ILE A 145 -4.21 -17.46 -9.75
C ILE A 145 -4.58 -17.90 -8.34
N ALA A 146 -4.06 -17.21 -7.33
CA ALA A 146 -4.30 -17.46 -5.91
C ALA A 146 -4.69 -16.17 -5.18
N GLY A 147 -5.51 -16.29 -4.14
CA GLY A 147 -5.98 -15.17 -3.31
C GLY A 147 -6.95 -15.60 -2.19
N ASP A 148 -7.22 -14.70 -1.24
CA ASP A 148 -8.13 -14.93 -0.10
C ASP A 148 -9.15 -13.78 0.05
N ASP A 149 -10.42 -14.10 -0.15
CA ASP A 149 -11.53 -13.13 -0.07
C ASP A 149 -11.60 -12.43 1.29
N HIS A 150 -11.25 -13.14 2.37
CA HIS A 150 -11.32 -12.60 3.74
C HIS A 150 -10.23 -11.58 4.04
N GLN A 151 -9.23 -11.44 3.16
CA GLN A 151 -8.12 -10.49 3.30
C GLN A 151 -8.36 -9.19 2.51
N ILE A 152 -9.57 -9.01 1.95
CA ILE A 152 -9.98 -7.78 1.29
C ILE A 152 -10.37 -6.75 2.37
N VAL A 153 -9.45 -5.83 2.66
CA VAL A 153 -9.67 -4.73 3.60
C VAL A 153 -10.33 -3.54 2.90
N ASN A 154 -9.80 -3.11 1.76
CA ASN A 154 -10.37 -2.07 0.91
C ASN A 154 -10.87 -2.72 -0.39
N HIS A 155 -12.10 -2.41 -0.80
CA HIS A 155 -12.75 -3.12 -1.90
C HIS A 155 -12.24 -2.63 -3.26
N SER A 156 -11.35 -3.40 -3.88
CA SER A 156 -10.86 -3.19 -5.26
C SER A 156 -11.89 -3.57 -6.34
N GLY A 157 -13.09 -4.03 -5.95
CA GLY A 157 -14.07 -4.63 -6.87
C GLY A 157 -13.86 -6.13 -7.12
N PHE A 158 -12.87 -6.75 -6.48
CA PHE A 158 -12.54 -8.17 -6.64
C PHE A 158 -13.64 -9.09 -6.12
N ARG A 159 -14.00 -10.10 -6.95
CA ARG A 159 -14.78 -11.29 -6.57
C ARG A 159 -14.40 -12.45 -7.48
N TRP A 160 -14.24 -13.67 -6.96
CA TRP A 160 -14.02 -14.85 -7.80
C TRP A 160 -15.10 -15.08 -8.85
N GLN A 161 -16.35 -14.72 -8.56
CA GLN A 161 -17.46 -14.78 -9.51
C GLN A 161 -17.22 -13.84 -10.69
N ASN A 162 -16.68 -12.64 -10.44
CA ASN A 162 -16.39 -11.68 -11.51
C ASN A 162 -15.30 -12.23 -12.44
N ILE A 163 -14.23 -12.78 -11.88
CA ILE A 163 -13.16 -13.42 -12.66
C ILE A 163 -13.70 -14.60 -13.46
N SER A 164 -14.46 -15.50 -12.81
CA SER A 164 -15.04 -16.67 -13.47
C SER A 164 -15.99 -16.28 -14.61
N ASN A 165 -16.81 -15.24 -14.39
CA ASN A 165 -17.71 -14.70 -15.41
C ASN A 165 -16.95 -14.05 -16.56
N THR A 166 -15.89 -13.30 -16.28
CA THR A 166 -15.02 -12.69 -17.30
C THR A 166 -14.34 -13.77 -18.15
N LEU A 167 -13.78 -14.80 -17.52
CA LEU A 167 -13.17 -15.94 -18.21
C LEU A 167 -14.17 -16.67 -19.11
N TYR A 168 -15.39 -16.88 -18.61
CA TYR A 168 -16.43 -17.53 -19.39
C TYR A 168 -16.95 -16.65 -20.54
N LYS A 169 -17.18 -15.35 -20.31
CA LYS A 169 -17.69 -14.43 -21.34
C LYS A 169 -16.69 -14.23 -22.47
N ASN A 170 -15.43 -13.98 -22.12
CA ASN A 170 -14.40 -13.57 -23.09
C ASN A 170 -13.70 -14.77 -23.74
N TYR A 171 -13.50 -15.86 -23.00
CA TYR A 171 -12.67 -16.99 -23.47
C TYR A 171 -13.41 -18.33 -23.49
N LYS A 172 -14.71 -18.36 -23.15
CA LYS A 172 -15.51 -19.60 -22.98
C LYS A 172 -14.86 -20.63 -22.05
N CYS A 173 -13.99 -20.17 -21.16
CA CYS A 173 -13.26 -21.01 -20.22
C CYS A 173 -14.02 -21.11 -18.90
N LYS A 174 -14.21 -22.34 -18.39
CA LYS A 174 -14.70 -22.57 -17.02
C LYS A 174 -13.50 -22.72 -16.10
N ALA A 175 -13.29 -21.73 -15.23
CA ALA A 175 -12.22 -21.76 -14.25
C ALA A 175 -12.39 -22.93 -13.27
N LYS A 176 -11.34 -23.74 -13.08
CA LYS A 176 -11.29 -24.73 -12.01
C LYS A 176 -10.82 -24.05 -10.72
N ILE A 177 -11.76 -23.76 -9.83
CA ILE A 177 -11.45 -23.19 -8.51
C ILE A 177 -11.12 -24.35 -7.56
N SER A 178 -9.90 -24.36 -7.02
CA SER A 178 -9.48 -25.30 -5.98
C SER A 178 -9.31 -24.53 -4.68
N VAL A 179 -10.00 -24.94 -3.62
CA VAL A 179 -9.96 -24.26 -2.31
C VAL A 179 -9.05 -25.03 -1.37
N LEU A 180 -8.10 -24.34 -0.75
CA LEU A 180 -7.19 -24.89 0.26
C LEU A 180 -7.82 -24.70 1.65
N ASN A 181 -8.30 -25.80 2.25
CA ASN A 181 -9.10 -25.74 3.47
C ASN A 181 -8.28 -25.94 4.76
N THR A 182 -7.06 -26.46 4.64
CA THR A 182 -6.18 -26.77 5.77
C THR A 182 -5.17 -25.66 6.01
N ASN A 183 -5.11 -25.16 7.24
CA ASN A 183 -4.16 -24.14 7.66
C ASN A 183 -2.96 -24.80 8.36
N PHE A 184 -1.77 -24.59 7.82
CA PHE A 184 -0.50 -25.05 8.39
C PHE A 184 0.36 -23.91 8.98
N ARG A 185 -0.14 -22.67 8.88
CA ARG A 185 0.58 -21.45 9.25
C ARG A 185 0.27 -21.00 10.67
N ASN A 186 -1.02 -20.90 10.99
CA ASN A 186 -1.53 -20.39 12.25
C ASN A 186 -1.93 -21.56 13.15
N THR A 187 -1.70 -21.44 14.45
CA THR A 187 -2.23 -22.36 15.45
C THR A 187 -3.76 -22.41 15.38
N GLY A 188 -4.35 -23.56 15.71
CA GLY A 188 -5.80 -23.77 15.64
C GLY A 188 -6.59 -22.78 16.48
N SER A 189 -6.06 -22.37 17.63
CA SER A 189 -6.70 -21.38 18.50
C SER A 189 -6.80 -19.99 17.84
N ILE A 190 -5.75 -19.56 17.14
CA ILE A 190 -5.77 -18.30 16.36
C ILE A 190 -6.75 -18.43 15.18
N VAL A 191 -6.74 -19.56 14.48
CA VAL A 191 -7.68 -19.82 13.37
C VAL A 191 -9.13 -19.82 13.85
N ASN A 192 -9.41 -20.42 15.01
CA ASN A 192 -10.76 -20.45 15.58
C ASN A 192 -11.26 -19.05 15.94
N LEU A 193 -10.41 -18.21 16.55
CA LEU A 193 -10.74 -16.81 16.80
C LEU A 193 -11.00 -16.07 15.48
N ALA A 194 -10.11 -16.17 14.49
CA ALA A 194 -10.28 -15.53 13.18
C ALA A 194 -11.57 -15.99 12.46
N ASN A 195 -11.89 -17.28 12.51
CA ASN A 195 -13.13 -17.83 11.97
C ASN A 195 -14.36 -17.29 12.70
N SER A 196 -14.30 -17.09 14.03
CA SER A 196 -15.40 -16.49 14.80
C SER A 196 -15.69 -15.05 14.41
N ILE A 197 -14.65 -14.29 14.01
CA ILE A 197 -14.78 -12.95 13.45
C ILE A 197 -15.44 -13.00 12.06
N ASN A 198 -15.01 -13.90 11.18
CA ASN A 198 -15.62 -14.03 9.85
C ASN A 198 -17.11 -14.41 9.90
N LYS A 199 -17.52 -15.21 10.89
CA LYS A 199 -18.94 -15.55 11.12
C LYS A 199 -19.82 -14.33 11.37
N LEU A 200 -19.27 -13.19 11.82
CA LEU A 200 -20.03 -11.95 11.91
C LEU A 200 -20.52 -11.51 10.52
N GLN A 201 -19.65 -11.61 9.51
CA GLN A 201 -20.00 -11.26 8.14
C GLN A 201 -21.05 -12.22 7.59
N GLU A 202 -20.91 -13.53 7.83
CA GLU A 202 -21.88 -14.54 7.39
C GLU A 202 -23.27 -14.36 8.02
N LYS A 203 -23.33 -13.97 9.30
CA LYS A 203 -24.58 -13.87 10.06
C LYS A 203 -25.32 -12.55 9.84
N PHE A 204 -24.58 -11.46 9.64
CA PHE A 204 -25.13 -10.11 9.71
C PHE A 204 -24.95 -9.30 8.43
N THR A 205 -24.54 -9.95 7.33
CA THR A 205 -24.39 -9.31 6.03
C THR A 205 -24.89 -10.24 4.93
N GLU A 206 -25.35 -9.71 3.81
CA GLU A 206 -25.71 -10.52 2.65
C GLU A 206 -24.48 -11.12 1.93
N TYR A 207 -23.28 -10.71 2.33
CA TYR A 207 -22.03 -11.14 1.73
C TYR A 207 -21.67 -12.57 2.15
N ARG A 208 -21.85 -13.52 1.23
CA ARG A 208 -21.47 -14.93 1.43
C ARG A 208 -20.08 -15.19 0.90
N TYR A 209 -19.12 -15.38 1.79
CA TYR A 209 -17.83 -15.98 1.43
C TYR A 209 -18.05 -17.41 0.93
N LYS A 210 -17.34 -17.79 -0.14
CA LYS A 210 -17.28 -19.18 -0.60
C LYS A 210 -16.20 -20.00 0.10
N GLY A 211 -15.32 -19.33 0.85
CA GLY A 211 -14.26 -20.00 1.61
C GLY A 211 -14.85 -20.80 2.76
N THR A 212 -14.48 -22.07 2.87
CA THR A 212 -14.84 -22.89 4.02
C THR A 212 -14.05 -22.47 5.26
N THR A 213 -14.63 -22.69 6.44
CA THR A 213 -13.97 -22.53 7.74
C THR A 213 -12.60 -23.23 7.71
N LYS A 214 -11.52 -22.46 7.88
CA LYS A 214 -10.16 -23.03 7.84
C LYS A 214 -9.98 -23.95 9.04
N GLN A 215 -9.50 -25.17 8.80
CA GLN A 215 -9.16 -26.13 9.86
C GLN A 215 -7.64 -26.12 10.04
N SER A 216 -7.16 -25.92 11.26
CA SER A 216 -5.71 -26.07 11.55
C SER A 216 -5.43 -27.47 12.09
N SER A 217 -4.28 -28.02 11.70
CA SER A 217 -3.80 -29.31 12.21
C SER A 217 -3.03 -29.21 13.53
N PHE A 218 -2.75 -28.00 14.02
CA PHE A 218 -1.93 -27.76 15.21
C PHE A 218 -2.76 -27.16 16.34
N THR A 219 -2.69 -27.74 17.53
CA THR A 219 -3.14 -27.07 18.76
C THR A 219 -2.12 -26.02 19.17
N GLY A 220 -2.59 -24.90 19.71
CA GLY A 220 -1.71 -23.86 20.20
C GLY A 220 -2.37 -23.03 21.28
N GLU A 221 -1.65 -22.07 21.81
CA GLU A 221 -2.11 -21.21 22.89
C GLU A 221 -3.38 -20.44 22.48
N ILE A 222 -4.35 -20.36 23.41
CA ILE A 222 -5.58 -19.59 23.20
C ILE A 222 -5.22 -18.10 23.22
N PRO A 223 -5.66 -17.30 22.23
CA PRO A 223 -5.41 -15.86 22.24
C PRO A 223 -5.84 -15.20 23.55
N LYS A 224 -4.97 -14.35 24.11
CA LYS A 224 -5.17 -13.74 25.43
C LYS A 224 -5.74 -12.32 25.28
N LEU A 225 -6.88 -12.04 25.91
CA LEU A 225 -7.46 -10.70 26.02
C LEU A 225 -7.08 -10.10 27.38
N LEU A 226 -6.40 -8.97 27.36
CA LEU A 226 -5.96 -8.28 28.56
C LEU A 226 -7.08 -7.40 29.11
N LYS A 227 -7.37 -7.54 30.41
CA LYS A 227 -8.41 -6.78 31.10
C LYS A 227 -7.88 -6.22 32.41
N ASN A 228 -8.17 -4.94 32.68
CA ASN A 228 -7.79 -4.25 33.92
C ASN A 228 -6.27 -4.28 34.19
N ILE A 229 -5.45 -4.18 33.15
CA ILE A 229 -3.99 -4.06 33.26
C ILE A 229 -3.61 -2.69 32.71
N ASP A 230 -2.82 -1.95 33.48
CA ASP A 230 -2.39 -0.60 33.10
C ASP A 230 -1.51 -0.62 31.84
N GLU A 231 -1.68 0.41 31.00
CA GLU A 231 -0.98 0.55 29.72
C GLU A 231 0.55 0.49 29.90
N GLU A 232 1.06 1.19 30.91
CA GLU A 232 2.49 1.29 31.23
C GLU A 232 3.10 -0.08 31.57
N CYS A 233 2.38 -0.87 32.36
CA CYS A 233 2.78 -2.21 32.75
C CYS A 233 2.94 -3.11 31.51
N ILE A 234 1.98 -3.05 30.58
CA ILE A 234 2.04 -3.85 29.35
C ILE A 234 3.21 -3.37 28.48
N ILE A 235 3.37 -2.06 28.33
CA ILE A 235 4.46 -1.45 27.56
C ILE A 235 5.84 -1.93 28.06
N ASP A 236 6.05 -2.02 29.38
CA ASP A 236 7.28 -2.55 29.95
C ASP A 236 7.60 -3.97 29.43
N LYS A 237 6.61 -4.87 29.45
CA LYS A 237 6.78 -6.23 28.91
C LYS A 237 7.02 -6.26 27.41
N LEU A 238 6.30 -5.43 26.65
CA LEU A 238 6.43 -5.39 25.19
C LEU A 238 7.72 -4.71 24.70
N SER A 239 8.48 -4.03 25.58
CA SER A 239 9.75 -3.39 25.23
C SER A 239 10.83 -4.37 24.74
N ASN A 240 10.69 -5.66 25.09
CA ASN A 240 11.64 -6.71 24.77
C ASN A 240 11.24 -7.58 23.58
N LEU A 241 10.19 -7.21 22.83
CA LEU A 241 9.79 -7.96 21.64
C LEU A 241 10.93 -8.01 20.59
N GLY A 242 11.12 -9.21 20.03
CA GLY A 242 12.12 -9.52 19.02
C GLY A 242 11.69 -9.26 17.58
N PRO A 243 12.54 -9.61 16.60
CA PRO A 243 12.29 -9.39 15.17
C PRO A 243 11.14 -10.26 14.62
N THR A 244 10.80 -11.37 15.29
CA THR A 244 9.69 -12.25 14.90
C THR A 244 8.40 -11.96 15.65
N GLN A 245 8.33 -10.83 16.34
CA GLN A 245 7.18 -10.41 17.14
C GLN A 245 6.81 -8.97 16.77
N ALA A 246 5.51 -8.68 16.73
CA ALA A 246 5.03 -7.40 16.23
C ALA A 246 3.83 -6.87 17.00
N ILE A 247 3.75 -5.54 17.14
CA ILE A 247 2.57 -4.83 17.60
C ILE A 247 1.80 -4.32 16.38
N ILE A 248 0.50 -4.55 16.35
CA ILE A 248 -0.40 -4.12 15.29
C ILE A 248 -1.36 -3.07 15.86
N VAL A 249 -1.35 -1.88 15.27
CA VAL A 249 -2.21 -0.75 15.67
C VAL A 249 -3.20 -0.40 14.56
N ARG A 250 -4.24 0.34 14.94
CA ARG A 250 -5.32 0.75 14.02
C ARG A 250 -4.86 1.73 12.95
N ASN A 251 -4.11 2.76 13.34
CA ASN A 251 -3.77 3.88 12.49
C ASN A 251 -2.36 4.40 12.78
N GLU A 252 -1.88 5.28 11.91
CA GLU A 252 -0.55 5.87 12.02
C GLU A 252 -0.39 6.76 13.27
N GLN A 253 -1.46 7.41 13.74
CA GLN A 253 -1.40 8.25 14.94
C GLN A 253 -1.03 7.43 16.19
N GLU A 254 -1.66 6.28 16.42
CA GLU A 254 -1.28 5.40 17.53
C GLU A 254 0.07 4.73 17.30
N LEU A 255 0.46 4.45 16.04
CA LEU A 255 1.81 3.97 15.72
C LEU A 255 2.87 4.97 16.17
N LEU A 256 2.71 6.25 15.83
CA LEU A 256 3.62 7.33 16.19
C LEU A 256 3.64 7.54 17.71
N ARG A 257 2.47 7.57 18.35
CA ARG A 257 2.35 7.67 19.81
C ARG A 257 3.12 6.56 20.52
N LEU A 258 2.89 5.29 20.14
CA LEU A 258 3.59 4.17 20.77
C LEU A 258 5.08 4.22 20.52
N ASN A 259 5.52 4.51 19.30
CA ASN A 259 6.94 4.67 18.99
C ASN A 259 7.58 5.75 19.88
N GLU A 260 6.91 6.88 20.09
CA GLU A 260 7.40 7.95 20.97
C GLU A 260 7.51 7.48 22.43
N ILE A 261 6.50 6.77 22.94
CA ILE A 261 6.52 6.23 24.32
C ILE A 261 7.65 5.23 24.49
N PHE A 262 7.78 4.25 23.60
CA PHE A 262 8.82 3.23 23.66
C PHE A 262 10.22 3.85 23.55
N TYR A 263 10.41 4.77 22.59
CA TYR A 263 11.70 5.42 22.39
C TYR A 263 12.11 6.28 23.60
N LYS A 264 11.20 7.08 24.16
CA LYS A 264 11.49 7.89 25.35
C LYS A 264 11.79 7.06 26.59
N THR A 265 11.12 5.91 26.73
CA THR A 265 11.20 5.09 27.94
C THR A 265 12.36 4.09 27.90
N PHE A 266 12.63 3.47 26.74
CA PHE A 266 13.59 2.37 26.61
C PHE A 266 14.72 2.62 25.61
N ASN A 267 14.72 3.77 24.93
CA ASN A 267 15.66 4.10 23.84
C ASN A 267 15.69 3.05 22.71
N LYS A 268 14.58 2.31 22.55
CA LYS A 268 14.35 1.29 21.51
C LYS A 268 12.84 1.17 21.28
N THR A 269 12.45 0.77 20.08
CA THR A 269 11.04 0.57 19.72
C THR A 269 10.84 -0.85 19.17
N PRO A 270 9.87 -1.63 19.68
CA PRO A 270 9.51 -2.90 19.06
C PRO A 270 9.00 -2.66 17.62
N LEU A 271 8.85 -3.73 16.84
CA LEU A 271 8.29 -3.59 15.49
C LEU A 271 6.78 -3.32 15.60
N ILE A 272 6.37 -2.10 15.21
CA ILE A 272 4.98 -1.65 15.23
C ILE A 272 4.52 -1.40 13.80
N PHE A 273 3.33 -1.90 13.45
CA PHE A 273 2.74 -1.79 12.12
C PHE A 273 1.29 -1.36 12.20
N THR A 274 0.84 -0.57 11.22
CA THR A 274 -0.59 -0.48 10.93
C THR A 274 -1.09 -1.78 10.30
N ILE A 275 -2.41 -1.99 10.29
CA ILE A 275 -3.02 -3.16 9.64
C ILE A 275 -2.68 -3.23 8.14
N GLU A 276 -2.54 -2.07 7.48
CA GLU A 276 -2.14 -2.01 6.08
C GLU A 276 -0.69 -2.44 5.87
N GLN A 277 0.23 -1.96 6.73
CA GLN A 277 1.66 -2.27 6.65
C GLN A 277 1.98 -3.74 6.98
N VAL A 278 1.22 -4.34 7.90
CA VAL A 278 1.47 -5.74 8.32
C VAL A 278 0.94 -6.76 7.33
N LYS A 279 0.12 -6.35 6.35
CA LYS A 279 -0.47 -7.26 5.37
C LYS A 279 0.63 -7.94 4.55
N GLY A 280 0.51 -9.27 4.40
CA GLY A 280 1.53 -10.08 3.72
C GLY A 280 2.81 -10.32 4.54
N LEU A 281 2.85 -9.89 5.81
CA LEU A 281 3.85 -10.29 6.79
C LEU A 281 3.28 -11.34 7.74
N GLU A 282 4.16 -12.03 8.45
CA GLU A 282 3.84 -13.08 9.42
C GLU A 282 4.82 -13.01 10.59
N PHE A 283 4.30 -13.17 11.80
CA PHE A 283 5.07 -13.08 13.04
C PHE A 283 4.71 -14.25 13.95
N ASN A 284 5.68 -14.74 14.72
CA ASN A 284 5.43 -15.79 15.72
C ASN A 284 4.43 -15.31 16.77
N THR A 285 4.60 -14.06 17.22
CA THR A 285 3.71 -13.40 18.19
C THR A 285 3.22 -12.08 17.63
N VAL A 286 1.91 -11.84 17.71
CA VAL A 286 1.32 -10.54 17.42
C VAL A 286 0.59 -9.98 18.63
N VAL A 287 0.70 -8.67 18.81
CA VAL A 287 -0.02 -7.92 19.83
C VAL A 287 -0.95 -6.93 19.16
N LEU A 288 -2.25 -7.15 19.29
CA LEU A 288 -3.27 -6.25 18.77
C LEU A 288 -3.47 -5.14 19.80
N TRP A 289 -3.13 -3.91 19.41
CA TRP A 289 -3.13 -2.76 20.30
C TRP A 289 -4.21 -1.75 19.93
N ARG A 290 -5.22 -1.65 20.79
CA ARG A 290 -6.35 -0.70 20.76
C ARG A 290 -7.09 -0.65 19.43
N ILE A 291 -7.12 -1.77 18.71
CA ILE A 291 -7.64 -1.84 17.35
C ILE A 291 -9.06 -1.30 17.22
N ASN A 292 -9.92 -1.51 18.21
CA ASN A 292 -11.32 -1.07 18.17
C ASN A 292 -11.59 0.17 19.02
N THR A 293 -10.69 0.54 19.93
CA THR A 293 -10.90 1.66 20.87
C THR A 293 -10.07 2.90 20.56
N THR A 294 -9.18 2.85 19.57
CA THR A 294 -8.47 4.03 19.07
C THR A 294 -9.43 5.06 18.45
N LEU A 295 -10.43 4.61 17.70
CA LEU A 295 -11.34 5.48 16.96
C LEU A 295 -12.71 5.51 17.64
N GLU A 296 -13.19 6.71 17.96
CA GLU A 296 -14.48 6.90 18.66
C GLU A 296 -15.66 6.34 17.83
N ASP A 297 -15.66 6.56 16.51
CA ASP A 297 -16.71 6.04 15.62
C ASP A 297 -16.76 4.50 15.63
N THR A 298 -15.61 3.83 15.66
CA THR A 298 -15.50 2.36 15.76
C THR A 298 -15.98 1.86 17.13
N LYS A 299 -15.63 2.56 18.21
CA LYS A 299 -16.11 2.27 19.57
C LYS A 299 -17.63 2.34 19.65
N ILE A 300 -18.21 3.45 19.18
CA ILE A 300 -19.67 3.68 19.16
C ILE A 300 -20.36 2.63 18.28
N PHE A 301 -19.78 2.28 17.14
CA PHE A 301 -20.31 1.25 16.25
C PHE A 301 -20.41 -0.10 16.97
N TRP A 302 -19.33 -0.61 17.55
CA TRP A 302 -19.33 -1.91 18.23
C TRP A 302 -20.28 -1.94 19.43
N GLN A 303 -20.38 -0.85 20.19
CA GLN A 303 -21.35 -0.72 21.28
C GLN A 303 -22.80 -0.84 20.79
N LYS A 304 -23.16 -0.11 19.73
CA LYS A 304 -24.50 -0.19 19.14
C LYS A 304 -24.76 -1.57 18.55
N PHE A 305 -23.80 -2.13 17.83
CA PHE A 305 -23.92 -3.43 17.18
C PHE A 305 -24.16 -4.56 18.19
N VAL A 306 -23.34 -4.66 19.23
CA VAL A 306 -23.49 -5.70 20.26
C VAL A 306 -24.81 -5.56 21.01
N ARG A 307 -25.21 -4.32 21.36
CA ARG A 307 -26.53 -4.06 21.97
C ARG A 307 -27.69 -4.49 21.07
N ASN A 308 -27.58 -4.23 19.77
CA ASN A 308 -28.60 -4.61 18.79
C ASN A 308 -28.71 -6.14 18.63
N ILE A 309 -27.58 -6.85 18.64
CA ILE A 309 -27.55 -8.32 18.67
C ILE A 309 -28.29 -8.82 19.92
N SER A 310 -27.98 -8.27 21.11
CA SER A 310 -28.64 -8.67 22.35
C SER A 310 -30.15 -8.42 22.35
N ASN A 311 -30.60 -7.39 21.63
CA ASN A 311 -32.02 -7.02 21.52
C ASN A 311 -32.74 -7.67 20.32
N ASN A 312 -32.09 -8.56 19.57
CA ASN A 312 -32.61 -9.15 18.32
C ASN A 312 -33.06 -8.12 17.27
N VAL A 313 -32.46 -6.92 17.26
CA VAL A 313 -32.74 -5.88 16.26
C VAL A 313 -31.65 -5.94 15.21
N ILE A 314 -31.88 -6.70 14.14
CA ILE A 314 -30.97 -6.79 13.00
C ILE A 314 -31.64 -6.08 11.83
N ASN A 315 -31.04 -4.98 11.35
CA ASN A 315 -31.03 -4.56 9.93
C ASN A 315 -30.83 -3.05 9.77
N ASN A 316 -29.81 -2.68 9.00
CA ASN A 316 -29.71 -1.49 8.16
C ASN A 316 -28.50 -1.71 7.24
N ASN A 317 -28.59 -1.44 5.93
CA ASN A 317 -27.51 -1.69 4.96
C ASN A 317 -26.17 -1.02 5.34
N VAL A 318 -26.22 0.11 6.05
CA VAL A 318 -25.03 0.81 6.57
C VAL A 318 -24.26 -0.06 7.57
N ASN A 319 -24.95 -0.85 8.39
CA ASN A 319 -24.30 -1.75 9.34
C ASN A 319 -23.54 -2.86 8.62
N GLU A 320 -24.06 -3.38 7.50
CA GLU A 320 -23.40 -4.48 6.78
C GLU A 320 -22.02 -4.10 6.27
N ARG A 321 -21.89 -2.90 5.69
CA ARG A 321 -20.60 -2.38 5.20
C ARG A 321 -19.58 -2.25 6.33
N CYS A 322 -19.99 -1.66 7.46
CA CYS A 322 -19.11 -1.52 8.62
C CYS A 322 -18.74 -2.89 9.21
N ILE A 323 -19.68 -3.83 9.32
CA ILE A 323 -19.41 -5.20 9.79
C ILE A 323 -18.37 -5.87 8.90
N ARG A 324 -18.53 -5.79 7.57
CA ARG A 324 -17.56 -6.37 6.62
C ARG A 324 -16.17 -5.77 6.82
N TYR A 325 -16.08 -4.44 6.77
CA TYR A 325 -14.81 -3.73 6.89
C TYR A 325 -14.09 -4.03 8.21
N GLU A 326 -14.79 -3.88 9.34
CA GLU A 326 -14.20 -4.09 10.66
C GLU A 326 -13.86 -5.57 10.92
N SER A 327 -14.68 -6.50 10.43
CA SER A 327 -14.38 -7.94 10.57
C SER A 327 -13.18 -8.34 9.72
N SER A 328 -13.05 -7.85 8.48
CA SER A 328 -11.89 -8.13 7.62
C SER A 328 -10.60 -7.55 8.22
N LEU A 329 -10.64 -6.35 8.80
CA LEU A 329 -9.50 -5.77 9.51
C LEU A 329 -9.04 -6.62 10.69
N LEU A 330 -9.97 -7.02 11.55
CA LEU A 330 -9.67 -7.90 12.68
C LEU A 330 -9.14 -9.25 12.21
N TYR A 331 -9.74 -9.84 11.18
CA TYR A 331 -9.27 -11.08 10.58
C TYR A 331 -7.84 -10.97 10.07
N VAL A 332 -7.52 -9.91 9.31
CA VAL A 332 -6.16 -9.67 8.80
C VAL A 332 -5.18 -9.54 9.97
N ALA A 333 -5.48 -8.72 10.97
CA ALA A 333 -4.62 -8.48 12.13
C ALA A 333 -4.36 -9.75 12.95
N ILE A 334 -5.41 -10.50 13.31
CA ILE A 334 -5.31 -11.75 14.09
C ILE A 334 -4.49 -12.79 13.32
N THR A 335 -4.73 -12.94 12.02
CA THR A 335 -4.09 -13.98 11.21
C THR A 335 -2.62 -13.69 10.87
N ARG A 336 -2.09 -12.52 11.23
CA ARG A 336 -0.64 -12.25 11.17
C ARG A 336 0.15 -13.02 12.22
N GLY A 337 -0.49 -13.44 13.31
CA GLY A 337 0.13 -14.24 14.37
C GLY A 337 0.15 -15.73 14.05
N MET A 338 1.32 -16.33 14.01
CA MET A 338 1.48 -17.76 13.74
C MET A 338 1.26 -18.62 14.99
N LYS A 339 1.86 -18.24 16.13
CA LYS A 339 1.87 -19.04 17.37
C LYS A 339 1.06 -18.41 18.50
N LYS A 340 1.29 -17.12 18.77
CA LYS A 340 0.69 -16.38 19.89
C LYS A 340 -0.01 -15.10 19.42
N CYS A 341 -1.13 -14.78 20.06
CA CYS A 341 -1.91 -13.58 19.80
C CYS A 341 -2.35 -12.95 21.12
N LEU A 342 -1.86 -11.75 21.40
CA LEU A 342 -2.22 -10.95 22.57
C LEU A 342 -3.10 -9.79 22.14
N ILE A 343 -4.12 -9.46 22.92
CA ILE A 343 -5.09 -8.41 22.59
C ILE A 343 -5.18 -7.45 23.77
N TYR A 344 -4.69 -6.23 23.58
CA TYR A 344 -4.95 -5.11 24.48
C TYR A 344 -5.83 -4.10 23.75
N ASP A 345 -7.08 -3.95 24.15
CA ASP A 345 -8.00 -3.00 23.51
C ASP A 345 -8.36 -1.84 24.45
N GLY A 346 -7.50 -1.55 25.42
CA GLY A 346 -7.72 -0.58 26.50
C GLY A 346 -8.38 -1.19 27.73
N ASN A 347 -8.37 -0.46 28.84
CA ASN A 347 -8.99 -0.90 30.10
C ASN A 347 -10.49 -1.18 29.94
N GLU A 348 -11.17 -0.36 29.14
CA GLU A 348 -12.52 -0.62 28.64
C GLU A 348 -12.45 -1.14 27.20
N TYR A 349 -12.15 -2.43 27.04
CA TYR A 349 -12.07 -3.06 25.73
C TYR A 349 -13.42 -3.04 24.98
N SER A 350 -13.37 -3.10 23.65
CA SER A 350 -14.58 -3.07 22.81
C SER A 350 -15.52 -4.25 23.11
N PRO A 351 -16.84 -4.02 23.17
CA PRO A 351 -17.80 -5.09 23.47
C PRO A 351 -17.84 -6.19 22.41
N VAL A 352 -17.21 -6.01 21.23
CA VAL A 352 -17.05 -7.06 20.22
C VAL A 352 -16.43 -8.33 20.79
N TRP A 353 -15.49 -8.19 21.74
CA TRP A 353 -14.82 -9.32 22.39
C TRP A 353 -15.73 -10.10 23.36
N ASN A 354 -16.90 -9.56 23.70
CA ASN A 354 -17.92 -10.22 24.53
C ASN A 354 -18.96 -10.97 23.69
N ILE A 355 -18.94 -10.88 22.36
CA ILE A 355 -19.82 -11.69 21.51
C ILE A 355 -19.50 -13.16 21.78
N LYS A 356 -20.52 -13.95 22.13
CA LYS A 356 -20.40 -15.34 22.61
C LYS A 356 -19.42 -16.20 21.80
N ASP A 357 -19.57 -16.19 20.47
CA ASP A 357 -18.73 -16.99 19.57
C ASP A 357 -17.26 -16.54 19.59
N ILE A 358 -17.00 -15.24 19.75
CA ILE A 358 -15.64 -14.67 19.83
C ILE A 358 -15.04 -14.95 21.21
N ASN A 359 -15.79 -14.63 22.27
CA ASN A 359 -15.34 -14.76 23.64
C ASN A 359 -14.95 -16.20 24.00
N SER A 360 -15.66 -17.19 23.47
CA SER A 360 -15.34 -18.61 23.67
C SER A 360 -13.97 -19.05 23.12
N ASN A 361 -13.34 -18.22 22.27
CA ASN A 361 -12.01 -18.44 21.69
C ASN A 361 -10.93 -17.54 22.31
N LEU A 362 -11.24 -16.88 23.43
CA LEU A 362 -10.33 -15.98 24.14
C LEU A 362 -10.08 -16.47 25.56
N ASN A 363 -8.84 -16.34 26.02
CA ASN A 363 -8.51 -16.43 27.43
C ASN A 363 -8.41 -15.00 28.00
N VAL A 364 -9.35 -14.62 28.87
CA VAL A 364 -9.34 -13.28 29.47
C VAL A 364 -8.45 -13.29 30.70
N ILE A 365 -7.35 -12.52 30.65
CA ILE A 365 -6.37 -12.44 31.73
C ILE A 365 -6.34 -11.03 32.34
N ASN A 366 -6.03 -10.97 33.63
CA ASN A 366 -5.95 -9.75 34.42
C ASN A 366 -4.62 -9.59 35.17
N SER A 367 -3.66 -10.47 34.90
CA SER A 367 -2.33 -10.49 35.49
C SER A 367 -1.28 -10.33 34.39
N ILE A 368 -0.21 -9.63 34.72
CA ILE A 368 0.90 -9.37 33.80
C ILE A 368 1.84 -10.58 33.69
N GLU A 369 1.87 -11.42 34.71
CA GLU A 369 2.69 -12.63 34.76
C GLU A 369 2.27 -13.64 33.69
N ASP A 370 1.01 -13.59 33.25
CA ASP A 370 0.46 -14.48 32.23
C ASP A 370 0.68 -13.97 30.78
N LEU A 371 1.35 -12.84 30.57
CA LEU A 371 1.50 -12.23 29.23
C LEU A 371 2.51 -12.94 28.32
N MET A 372 3.62 -13.38 28.89
CA MET A 372 4.74 -14.00 28.17
C MET A 372 5.22 -15.19 28.99
N ASP A 373 5.25 -16.36 28.38
CA ASP A 373 5.75 -17.55 29.05
C ASP A 373 7.28 -17.48 29.17
N LYS A 374 7.88 -18.20 30.11
CA LYS A 374 9.35 -18.31 30.20
C LYS A 374 9.98 -18.84 28.90
N ASP A 375 9.22 -19.60 28.11
CA ASP A 375 9.63 -20.11 26.79
C ASP A 375 9.66 -19.03 25.69
N ASP A 376 9.12 -17.82 25.95
CA ASP A 376 9.17 -16.67 25.03
C ASP A 376 10.45 -15.83 25.18
N GLU A 377 11.30 -16.11 26.18
CA GLU A 377 12.64 -15.52 26.33
C GLU A 377 13.63 -16.12 25.32
N VAL A 378 13.28 -16.01 24.02
CA VAL A 378 14.19 -16.36 22.93
C VAL A 378 15.20 -15.22 22.80
N GLU A 379 16.48 -15.50 23.07
CA GLU A 379 17.55 -14.58 22.72
C GLU A 379 17.65 -14.49 21.19
N TYR A 380 17.34 -13.30 20.66
CA TYR A 380 17.47 -13.02 19.24
C TYR A 380 18.87 -12.52 18.92
N THR A 381 19.50 -13.13 17.93
CA THR A 381 20.82 -12.73 17.47
C THR A 381 20.74 -11.48 16.61
N GLU A 382 21.86 -10.79 16.43
CA GLU A 382 21.97 -9.69 15.45
C GLU A 382 21.62 -10.15 14.03
N TYR A 383 21.95 -11.40 13.69
CA TYR A 383 21.61 -11.98 12.39
C TYR A 383 20.09 -12.10 12.18
N ASP A 384 19.33 -12.41 13.22
CA ASP A 384 17.86 -12.48 13.14
C ASP A 384 17.26 -11.10 12.83
N TRP A 385 17.77 -10.04 13.48
CA TRP A 385 17.39 -8.67 13.18
C TRP A 385 17.79 -8.25 11.77
N PHE A 386 19.01 -8.60 11.34
CA PHE A 386 19.46 -8.31 9.97
C PHE A 386 18.58 -8.97 8.91
N LYS A 387 18.26 -10.26 9.10
CA LYS A 387 17.39 -11.03 8.19
C LYS A 387 16.00 -10.41 8.12
N GLN A 388 15.40 -10.08 9.26
CA GLN A 388 14.09 -9.44 9.31
C GLN A 388 14.13 -8.04 8.65
N GLY A 389 15.18 -7.26 8.91
CA GLY A 389 15.39 -5.96 8.29
C GLY A 389 15.40 -6.04 6.75
N LYS A 390 16.07 -7.04 6.18
CA LYS A 390 16.04 -7.28 4.72
C LYS A 390 14.66 -7.63 4.19
N VAL A 391 13.90 -8.47 4.90
CA VAL A 391 12.52 -8.80 4.53
C VAL A 391 11.65 -7.54 4.50
N LEU A 392 11.72 -6.72 5.55
CA LEU A 392 10.96 -5.48 5.66
C LEU A 392 11.38 -4.44 4.62
N LEU A 393 12.67 -4.33 4.33
CA LEU A 393 13.19 -3.45 3.28
C LEU A 393 12.65 -3.82 1.90
N ASN A 394 12.62 -5.11 1.56
CA ASN A 394 12.05 -5.59 0.29
C ASN A 394 10.53 -5.31 0.18
N LYS A 395 9.86 -5.22 1.33
CA LYS A 395 8.45 -4.82 1.43
C LYS A 395 8.26 -3.30 1.51
N ARG A 396 9.34 -2.51 1.36
CA ARG A 396 9.36 -1.04 1.46
C ARG A 396 8.87 -0.49 2.80
N LEU A 397 9.02 -1.27 3.87
CA LEU A 397 8.70 -0.86 5.24
C LEU A 397 9.96 -0.28 5.88
N TYR A 398 10.38 0.88 5.41
CA TYR A 398 11.70 1.45 5.68
C TYR A 398 11.91 1.81 7.15
N THR A 399 10.88 2.32 7.83
CA THR A 399 10.93 2.63 9.26
C THR A 399 11.23 1.38 10.10
N GLN A 400 10.50 0.29 9.87
CA GLN A 400 10.68 -0.95 10.61
C GLN A 400 11.96 -1.68 10.20
N ALA A 401 12.37 -1.60 8.93
CA ALA A 401 13.66 -2.10 8.47
C ALA A 401 14.83 -1.36 9.14
N LEU A 402 14.75 -0.02 9.24
CA LEU A 402 15.73 0.80 9.95
C LEU A 402 15.82 0.40 11.44
N GLN A 403 14.68 0.23 12.11
CA GLN A 403 14.63 -0.24 13.50
C GLN A 403 15.33 -1.61 13.67
N CYS A 404 15.25 -2.50 12.69
CA CYS A 404 15.99 -3.76 12.71
C CYS A 404 17.50 -3.53 12.54
N PHE A 405 17.91 -2.78 11.53
CA PHE A 405 19.33 -2.56 11.24
C PHE A 405 20.07 -1.78 12.34
N LEU A 406 19.38 -0.92 13.07
CA LEU A 406 19.94 -0.21 14.23
C LEU A 406 20.27 -1.13 15.42
N ARG A 407 19.80 -2.38 15.42
CA ARG A 407 20.10 -3.39 16.45
C ARG A 407 21.26 -4.31 16.09
N VAL A 408 21.88 -4.12 14.92
CA VAL A 408 23.05 -4.87 14.47
C VAL A 408 24.29 -4.02 14.76
N ASP A 409 25.36 -4.64 15.27
CA ASP A 409 26.58 -3.90 15.57
C ASP A 409 27.19 -3.30 14.29
N GLN A 410 27.39 -1.98 14.32
CA GLN A 410 27.95 -1.22 13.20
C GLN A 410 29.49 -1.22 13.18
N SER A 411 30.12 -1.69 14.26
CA SER A 411 31.57 -1.79 14.43
C SER A 411 32.14 -3.06 13.80
N ILE A 412 31.35 -4.14 13.75
CA ILE A 412 31.72 -5.43 13.18
C ILE A 412 31.36 -5.46 11.68
N GLY A 413 32.06 -4.63 10.90
CA GLY A 413 32.43 -4.94 9.52
C GLY A 413 31.35 -5.22 8.46
N SER A 414 30.38 -4.31 8.21
CA SER A 414 29.93 -4.20 6.81
C SER A 414 29.54 -2.77 6.42
N ASP A 415 30.23 -2.25 5.40
CA ASP A 415 29.75 -1.09 4.65
C ASP A 415 28.31 -1.30 4.12
N GLU A 416 27.88 -2.57 4.00
CA GLU A 416 26.52 -2.97 3.67
C GLU A 416 25.48 -2.46 4.68
N ILE A 417 25.63 -2.70 5.99
CA ILE A 417 24.64 -2.26 6.98
C ILE A 417 24.52 -0.73 7.00
N LYS A 418 25.66 -0.01 6.91
CA LYS A 418 25.66 1.46 6.84
C LYS A 418 24.89 1.96 5.62
N LYS A 419 25.10 1.33 4.47
CA LYS A 419 24.35 1.62 3.24
C LYS A 419 22.86 1.34 3.40
N LEU A 420 22.48 0.23 4.02
CA LEU A 420 21.08 -0.12 4.27
C LEU A 420 20.40 0.87 5.22
N ILE A 421 21.06 1.26 6.31
CA ILE A 421 20.57 2.27 7.26
C ILE A 421 20.31 3.60 6.54
N ILE A 422 21.27 4.07 5.74
CA ILE A 422 21.14 5.35 5.04
C ILE A 422 20.08 5.27 3.94
N LYS A 423 19.99 4.15 3.23
CA LYS A 423 18.91 3.91 2.27
C LYS A 423 17.54 4.01 2.96
N CYS A 424 17.34 3.31 4.09
CA CYS A 424 16.09 3.42 4.84
C CYS A 424 15.80 4.87 5.28
N LYS A 425 16.81 5.59 5.78
CA LYS A 425 16.64 7.01 6.18
C LYS A 425 16.25 7.89 5.00
N ALA A 426 16.90 7.72 3.85
CA ALA A 426 16.59 8.49 2.64
C ALA A 426 15.15 8.25 2.18
N GLU A 427 14.73 6.98 2.12
CA GLU A 427 13.35 6.62 1.76
C GLU A 427 12.31 7.16 2.74
N ILE A 428 12.59 7.14 4.05
CA ILE A 428 11.70 7.75 5.06
C ILE A 428 11.59 9.27 4.84
N GLU A 429 12.68 9.95 4.49
CA GLU A 429 12.61 11.38 4.15
C GLU A 429 11.81 11.63 2.87
N ILE A 430 11.84 10.72 1.89
CA ILE A 430 10.97 10.77 0.70
C ILE A 430 9.50 10.64 1.10
N GLU A 431 9.15 9.66 1.94
CA GLU A 431 7.79 9.45 2.45
C GLU A 431 7.26 10.70 3.19
N ASN A 432 8.14 11.39 3.92
CA ASN A 432 7.84 12.64 4.62
C ASN A 432 7.79 13.87 3.69
N GLY A 433 8.11 13.73 2.40
CA GLY A 433 8.14 14.82 1.42
C GLY A 433 9.41 15.69 1.47
N ASN A 434 10.42 15.30 2.24
CA ASN A 434 11.69 16.02 2.40
C ASN A 434 12.72 15.57 1.35
N LEU A 435 12.38 15.70 0.08
CA LEU A 435 13.15 15.17 -1.06
C LEU A 435 14.62 15.66 -1.12
N GLU A 436 14.88 16.92 -0.73
CA GLU A 436 16.24 17.46 -0.69
C GLU A 436 17.14 16.73 0.32
N LYS A 437 16.62 16.46 1.53
CA LYS A 437 17.35 15.72 2.56
C LYS A 437 17.59 14.27 2.13
N ALA A 438 16.61 13.65 1.48
CA ALA A 438 16.76 12.31 0.93
C ALA A 438 17.88 12.25 -0.11
N ALA A 439 17.94 13.23 -1.02
CA ALA A 439 19.01 13.34 -2.01
C ALA A 439 20.39 13.48 -1.36
N ASP A 440 20.51 14.33 -0.33
CA ASP A 440 21.76 14.53 0.40
C ASP A 440 22.23 13.23 1.09
N LEU A 441 21.30 12.46 1.67
CA LEU A 441 21.57 11.14 2.27
C LEU A 441 22.05 10.13 1.21
N TYR A 442 21.41 10.11 0.04
CA TYR A 442 21.82 9.23 -1.06
C TYR A 442 23.21 9.57 -1.59
N LEU A 443 23.50 10.86 -1.78
CA LEU A 443 24.83 11.33 -2.21
C LEU A 443 25.92 10.96 -1.22
N ALA A 444 25.66 11.04 0.09
CA ALA A 444 26.64 10.69 1.11
C ALA A 444 27.13 9.25 0.99
N MET A 445 26.36 8.35 0.37
CA MET A 445 26.69 6.93 0.15
C MET A 445 27.00 6.57 -1.30
N GLY A 446 27.03 7.54 -2.22
CA GLY A 446 27.34 7.32 -3.64
C GLY A 446 26.17 6.81 -4.49
N TYR A 447 24.93 6.91 -4.01
CA TYR A 447 23.71 6.62 -4.77
C TYR A 447 23.34 7.83 -5.64
N HIS A 448 24.10 8.03 -6.71
CA HIS A 448 24.03 9.24 -7.53
C HIS A 448 22.74 9.35 -8.35
N GLU A 449 22.20 8.23 -8.82
CA GLU A 449 20.98 8.20 -9.63
C GLU A 449 19.77 8.54 -8.77
N GLU A 450 19.62 7.87 -7.63
CA GLU A 450 18.55 8.09 -6.66
C GLU A 450 18.58 9.52 -6.10
N ALA A 451 19.77 10.06 -5.84
CA ALA A 451 19.91 11.45 -5.42
C ALA A 451 19.50 12.45 -6.50
N ALA A 452 19.89 12.21 -7.75
CA ALA A 452 19.50 13.07 -8.86
C ALA A 452 17.98 13.05 -9.08
N GLU A 453 17.36 11.89 -8.96
CA GLU A 453 15.90 11.73 -9.01
C GLU A 453 15.22 12.51 -7.89
N CYS A 454 15.70 12.40 -6.65
CA CYS A 454 15.17 13.16 -5.52
C CYS A 454 15.28 14.67 -5.73
N TYR A 455 16.41 15.19 -6.20
CA TYR A 455 16.55 16.61 -6.52
C TYR A 455 15.66 17.05 -7.70
N ASP A 456 15.49 16.22 -8.72
CA ASP A 456 14.59 16.49 -9.85
C ASP A 456 13.14 16.62 -9.37
N ASN A 457 12.68 15.67 -8.55
CA ASN A 457 11.35 15.66 -7.95
C ASN A 457 11.14 16.86 -6.99
N ALA A 458 12.20 17.35 -6.36
CA ALA A 458 12.18 18.57 -5.55
C ALA A 458 12.19 19.87 -6.38
N GLY A 459 12.35 19.79 -7.71
CA GLY A 459 12.53 20.96 -8.58
C GLY A 459 13.92 21.61 -8.47
N LEU A 460 14.88 20.96 -7.81
CA LEU A 460 16.25 21.41 -7.60
C LEU A 460 17.17 20.96 -8.75
N TYR A 461 16.78 21.31 -9.99
CA TYR A 461 17.42 20.83 -11.22
C TYR A 461 18.91 21.17 -11.33
N ASP A 462 19.35 22.28 -10.73
CA ASP A 462 20.77 22.65 -10.72
C ASP A 462 21.60 21.68 -9.87
N LYS A 463 21.08 21.28 -8.70
CA LYS A 463 21.71 20.27 -7.85
C LYS A 463 21.76 18.91 -8.56
N ALA A 464 20.67 18.50 -9.21
CA ALA A 464 20.63 17.28 -10.02
C ALA A 464 21.66 17.31 -11.16
N ALA A 465 21.80 18.44 -11.86
CA ALA A 465 22.82 18.60 -12.90
C ALA A 465 24.23 18.48 -12.34
N ASN A 466 24.52 19.10 -11.19
CA ASN A 466 25.85 19.13 -10.61
C ASN A 466 26.40 17.74 -10.24
N ILE A 467 25.53 16.77 -9.95
CA ILE A 467 25.91 15.36 -9.75
C ILE A 467 26.66 14.81 -10.98
N TYR A 468 26.15 15.08 -12.18
CA TYR A 468 26.67 14.59 -13.46
C TYR A 468 27.72 15.52 -14.09
N PHE A 469 28.07 16.64 -13.45
CA PHE A 469 29.07 17.55 -14.00
C PHE A 469 30.48 16.93 -14.01
N THR A 470 30.78 16.04 -13.06
CA THR A 470 32.09 15.39 -12.94
C THR A 470 32.06 13.99 -13.57
N LYS A 471 33.06 13.67 -14.42
CA LYS A 471 33.22 12.38 -15.12
C LYS A 471 33.43 11.15 -14.22
N LYS A 472 33.26 11.29 -12.90
CA LYS A 472 33.71 10.29 -11.93
C LYS A 472 32.73 9.12 -11.79
N TYR A 473 31.50 9.25 -12.28
CA TYR A 473 30.37 8.41 -11.83
C TYR A 473 29.53 7.75 -12.94
N CYS A 474 29.78 8.05 -14.22
CA CYS A 474 29.11 7.40 -15.36
C CYS A 474 30.01 7.45 -16.61
N SER A 475 29.87 6.47 -17.51
CA SER A 475 30.64 6.37 -18.76
C SER A 475 30.45 7.57 -19.69
N ASP A 476 29.24 8.15 -19.72
CA ASP A 476 28.95 9.43 -20.38
C ASP A 476 27.90 10.23 -19.58
N PRO A 477 28.30 11.11 -18.65
CA PRO A 477 27.36 11.82 -17.79
C PRO A 477 26.75 13.07 -18.46
N TYR A 478 27.29 13.48 -19.61
CA TYR A 478 26.92 14.76 -20.23
C TYR A 478 25.47 14.82 -20.75
N PRO A 479 24.85 13.74 -21.27
CA PRO A 479 23.44 13.76 -21.64
C PRO A 479 22.52 14.09 -20.45
N LEU A 480 22.73 13.43 -19.32
CA LEU A 480 21.96 13.67 -18.08
C LEU A 480 22.19 15.08 -17.55
N TYR A 481 23.46 15.53 -17.50
CA TYR A 481 23.80 16.91 -17.15
C TYR A 481 23.05 17.93 -18.01
N ARG A 482 23.05 17.75 -19.33
CA ARG A 482 22.38 18.67 -20.27
C ARG A 482 20.86 18.66 -20.07
N ARG A 483 20.26 17.50 -19.83
CA ARG A 483 18.82 17.34 -19.55
C ARG A 483 18.41 18.07 -18.27
N TYR A 484 19.17 17.96 -17.19
CA TYR A 484 18.86 18.69 -15.96
C TYR A 484 19.11 20.19 -16.11
N LYS A 485 20.13 20.61 -16.86
CA LYS A 485 20.33 22.04 -17.19
C LYS A 485 19.19 22.62 -18.02
N SER A 486 18.63 21.89 -19.00
CA SER A 486 17.45 22.38 -19.73
C SER A 486 16.23 22.53 -18.80
N LYS A 487 15.98 21.56 -17.91
CA LYS A 487 14.91 21.68 -16.89
C LYS A 487 15.11 22.90 -15.98
N TYR A 488 16.35 23.13 -15.53
CA TYR A 488 16.70 24.33 -14.75
C TYR A 488 16.36 25.62 -15.50
N PHE A 489 16.82 25.78 -16.74
CA PHE A 489 16.54 26.99 -17.52
C PHE A 489 15.06 27.16 -17.86
N ASP A 490 14.33 26.06 -18.09
CA ASP A 490 12.86 26.11 -18.25
C ASP A 490 12.18 26.65 -16.98
N SER A 491 12.64 26.23 -15.78
CA SER A 491 12.06 26.66 -14.49
C SER A 491 12.18 28.17 -14.24
N ILE A 492 13.25 28.80 -14.72
CA ILE A 492 13.48 30.25 -14.64
C ILE A 492 13.08 31.00 -15.92
N LYS A 493 12.40 30.33 -16.87
CA LYS A 493 11.92 30.88 -18.15
C LYS A 493 13.03 31.41 -19.08
N GLU A 494 14.25 30.90 -18.93
CA GLU A 494 15.40 31.18 -19.81
C GLU A 494 15.37 30.27 -21.06
N TRP A 495 14.32 30.42 -21.87
CA TRP A 495 14.01 29.52 -22.98
C TRP A 495 15.14 29.36 -24.00
N TYR A 496 15.87 30.44 -24.29
CA TYR A 496 16.99 30.40 -25.24
C TYR A 496 18.13 29.50 -24.75
N ARG A 497 18.49 29.61 -23.47
CA ARG A 497 19.54 28.78 -22.87
C ARG A 497 19.09 27.32 -22.82
N SER A 498 17.85 27.08 -22.41
CA SER A 498 17.26 25.74 -22.42
C SER A 498 17.32 25.08 -23.81
N ALA A 499 16.97 25.83 -24.87
CA ALA A 499 17.03 25.35 -26.25
C ALA A 499 18.44 24.92 -26.70
N ILE A 500 19.48 25.63 -26.24
CA ILE A 500 20.89 25.26 -26.52
C ILE A 500 21.21 23.89 -25.92
N TYR A 501 20.80 23.63 -24.68
CA TYR A 501 21.05 22.36 -23.99
C TYR A 501 20.29 21.19 -24.65
N CYS A 502 19.02 21.38 -25.01
CA CYS A 502 18.25 20.37 -25.77
C CYS A 502 18.92 20.07 -27.12
N LYS A 503 19.36 21.10 -27.86
CA LYS A 503 20.06 20.93 -29.14
C LYS A 503 21.36 20.14 -28.98
N GLN A 504 22.16 20.45 -27.95
CA GLN A 504 23.40 19.72 -27.67
C GLN A 504 23.14 18.26 -27.31
N ASN A 505 21.96 17.97 -26.74
CA ASN A 505 21.52 16.62 -26.44
C ASN A 505 20.85 15.91 -27.62
N LYS A 506 20.77 16.56 -28.79
CA LYS A 506 20.08 16.10 -30.00
C LYS A 506 18.54 15.97 -29.86
N ASP A 507 17.96 16.58 -28.82
CA ASP A 507 16.52 16.68 -28.62
C ASP A 507 15.95 17.83 -29.49
N TYR A 508 16.03 17.67 -30.81
CA TYR A 508 15.77 18.77 -31.77
C TYR A 508 14.33 19.30 -31.71
N TYR A 509 13.35 18.43 -31.47
CA TYR A 509 11.94 18.84 -31.31
C TYR A 509 11.77 19.77 -30.08
N GLU A 510 12.30 19.34 -28.94
CA GLU A 510 12.26 20.11 -27.68
C GLU A 510 13.05 21.43 -27.78
N ALA A 511 14.17 21.43 -28.52
CA ALA A 511 14.94 22.63 -28.81
C ALA A 511 14.16 23.62 -29.69
N MET A 512 13.45 23.14 -30.72
CA MET A 512 12.63 23.96 -31.61
C MET A 512 11.56 24.73 -30.82
N ILE A 513 10.76 24.02 -30.00
CA ILE A 513 9.71 24.63 -29.17
C ILE A 513 10.27 25.73 -28.26
N ARG A 514 11.44 25.50 -27.66
CA ARG A 514 12.07 26.49 -26.77
C ARG A 514 12.66 27.68 -27.51
N TYR A 515 13.20 27.49 -28.73
CA TYR A 515 13.61 28.61 -29.58
C TYR A 515 12.42 29.47 -29.99
N GLU A 516 11.27 28.88 -30.31
CA GLU A 516 10.04 29.63 -30.60
C GLU A 516 9.57 30.43 -29.39
N ARG A 517 9.52 29.81 -28.20
CA ARG A 517 9.19 30.51 -26.94
C ARG A 517 10.16 31.64 -26.60
N ALA A 518 11.42 31.53 -27.02
CA ALA A 518 12.42 32.58 -26.87
C ALA A 518 12.32 33.70 -27.94
N GLY A 519 11.37 33.63 -28.88
CA GLY A 519 11.25 34.57 -30.00
C GLY A 519 12.31 34.39 -31.10
N ARG A 520 13.03 33.26 -31.12
CA ARG A 520 14.15 32.98 -32.02
C ARG A 520 13.71 32.13 -33.22
N ILE A 521 12.79 32.67 -34.02
CA ILE A 521 12.11 31.95 -35.12
C ILE A 521 13.11 31.36 -36.14
N LYS A 522 14.16 32.10 -36.52
CA LYS A 522 15.18 31.61 -37.45
C LYS A 522 15.94 30.40 -36.91
N ASP A 523 16.23 30.38 -35.60
CA ASP A 523 16.93 29.26 -34.97
C ASP A 523 16.01 28.03 -34.87
N ALA A 524 14.71 28.23 -34.60
CA ALA A 524 13.71 27.16 -34.61
C ALA A 524 13.59 26.50 -36.01
N GLN A 525 13.49 27.30 -37.08
CA GLN A 525 13.43 26.80 -38.46
C GLN A 525 14.69 26.00 -38.86
N ASN A 526 15.87 26.47 -38.47
CA ASN A 526 17.13 25.76 -38.71
C ASN A 526 17.19 24.41 -37.98
N ILE A 527 16.60 24.31 -36.79
CA ILE A 527 16.54 23.06 -36.03
C ILE A 527 15.47 22.12 -36.57
N GLN A 528 14.34 22.64 -37.03
CA GLN A 528 13.28 21.87 -37.68
C GLN A 528 13.82 21.09 -38.90
N GLN A 529 14.65 21.73 -39.72
CA GLN A 529 15.31 21.06 -40.85
C GLN A 529 16.22 19.90 -40.39
N LYS A 530 16.94 20.06 -39.27
CA LYS A 530 17.77 19.00 -38.69
C LYS A 530 16.97 17.88 -38.05
N TYR A 531 15.83 18.19 -37.45
CA TYR A 531 14.91 17.19 -36.91
C TYR A 531 14.37 16.29 -38.03
N LEU A 532 13.90 16.91 -39.13
CA LEU A 532 13.39 16.19 -40.31
C LEU A 532 14.44 15.34 -41.04
N GLN A 533 15.73 15.62 -40.86
CA GLN A 533 16.84 14.82 -41.42
C GLN A 533 17.27 13.65 -40.53
N ASN A 534 16.80 13.58 -39.27
CA ASN A 534 17.13 12.51 -38.31
C ASN A 534 15.95 11.58 -37.99
N ILE A 535 14.78 11.80 -38.61
CA ILE A 535 13.69 10.83 -38.73
C ILE A 535 13.95 10.03 -40.00
#